data_AF-A0A7T8KW52-F1
#
_entry.id   AF-A0A7T8KW52-F1
#
_cell.length_a   1.000
_cell.length_b   1.000
_cell.length_c   1.000
_cell.angle_alpha   90.00
_cell.angle_beta   90.00
_cell.angle_gamma   90.00
#
_symmetry.space_group_name_H-M   'P 1'
#
loop_
_entity.id
_entity.type
_entity.pdbx_description
1 polymer ?
#
loop_
_entity_poly.entity_id
_entity_poly.type
_entity_poly.pdbx_seq_one_letter_code
_entity_poly.pdbx_strand_id
1 'polypeptide(L)'
;QAVSKQQYADANAAYLQSKAAVEQARINLRYTKVLSPISGRIGRSAVTEGALVTNGQANAMATVQQLDPIYVDVTQPSTALLRLRRELASGQLERAGDNAAKVS
;
A
#
# COMPACT_ATOMS: atom_id res chain seq x y z
N GLN A 1 -53.05 4.56 11.44
CA GLN A 1 -52.39 5.88 11.44
C GLN A 1 -51.30 5.85 10.38
N ALA A 2 -51.45 6.60 9.29
CA ALA A 2 -50.43 6.69 8.24
C ALA A 2 -49.48 7.84 8.61
N VAL A 3 -48.20 7.52 8.81
CA VAL A 3 -47.15 8.53 9.04
C VAL A 3 -47.01 9.44 7.83
N SER A 4 -46.76 10.73 8.05
CA SER A 4 -46.58 11.68 6.94
C SER A 4 -45.25 11.40 6.21
N LYS A 5 -45.16 11.73 4.92
CA LYS A 5 -43.91 11.56 4.14
C LYS A 5 -42.72 12.27 4.80
N GLN A 6 -42.98 13.39 5.48
CA GLN A 6 -41.96 14.13 6.23
C GLN A 6 -41.43 13.33 7.42
N GLN A 7 -42.31 12.76 8.25
CA GLN A 7 -41.90 11.91 9.37
C GLN A 7 -41.10 10.68 8.91
N TYR A 8 -41.47 10.09 7.77
CA TYR A 8 -40.71 9.00 7.17
C TYR A 8 -39.32 9.47 6.68
N ALA A 9 -39.24 10.63 6.02
CA ALA A 9 -37.98 11.19 5.55
C ALA A 9 -37.02 11.52 6.71
N ASP A 10 -37.54 12.09 7.79
CA ASP A 10 -36.76 12.43 8.99
C ASP A 10 -36.22 11.15 9.67
N ALA A 11 -37.06 10.12 9.80
CA ALA A 11 -36.64 8.82 10.34
C ALA A 11 -35.57 8.15 9.45
N ASN A 12 -35.73 8.21 8.13
CA ASN A 12 -34.76 7.66 7.20
C ASN A 12 -33.43 8.45 7.25
N ALA A 13 -33.47 9.78 7.38
CA ALA A 13 -32.29 10.61 7.55
C ALA A 13 -31.53 10.26 8.84
N ALA A 14 -32.24 10.14 9.97
CA ALA A 14 -31.65 9.73 11.25
C ALA A 14 -31.04 8.31 11.18
N TYR A 15 -31.70 7.39 10.46
CA TYR A 15 -31.17 6.05 10.21
C TYR A 15 -29.87 6.10 9.39
N LEU A 16 -29.83 6.86 8.30
CA LEU A 16 -28.64 7.00 7.46
C LEU A 16 -27.46 7.62 8.23
N GLN A 17 -27.73 8.64 9.05
CA GLN A 17 -26.72 9.25 9.93
C GLN A 17 -26.16 8.24 10.93
N SER A 18 -27.04 7.48 11.59
CA SER A 18 -26.64 6.45 12.56
C SER A 18 -25.84 5.33 11.88
N LYS A 19 -26.25 4.92 10.68
CA LYS A 19 -25.53 3.93 9.87
C LYS A 19 -24.11 4.42 9.53
N ALA A 20 -23.97 5.68 9.10
CA ALA A 20 -22.67 6.26 8.83
C ALA A 20 -21.78 6.31 10.08
N ALA A 21 -22.35 6.67 11.24
CA ALA A 21 -21.63 6.69 12.51
C ALA A 21 -21.12 5.29 12.92
N VAL A 22 -21.94 4.25 12.73
CA VAL A 22 -21.55 2.85 12.99
C VAL A 22 -20.43 2.41 12.05
N GLU A 23 -20.52 2.72 10.76
CA GLU A 23 -19.46 2.39 9.80
C GLU A 23 -18.15 3.10 10.14
N GLN A 24 -18.21 4.38 10.53
CA GLN A 24 -17.02 5.11 10.96
C GLN A 24 -16.41 4.50 12.23
N ALA A 25 -17.23 4.16 13.23
CA ALA A 25 -16.76 3.51 14.45
C ALA A 25 -16.11 2.14 14.16
N ARG A 26 -16.68 1.36 13.22
CA ARG A 26 -16.11 0.09 12.76
C ARG A 26 -14.75 0.28 12.10
N ILE A 27 -14.60 1.31 11.25
CA ILE A 27 -13.33 1.63 10.60
C ILE A 27 -12.27 2.02 11.65
N ASN A 28 -12.63 2.87 12.61
CA ASN A 28 -11.74 3.28 13.69
C ASN A 28 -11.32 2.08 14.54
N LEU A 29 -12.24 1.18 14.87
CA LEU A 29 -11.93 -0.06 15.58
C LEU A 29 -10.97 -0.95 14.78
N ARG A 30 -11.18 -1.07 13.46
CA ARG A 30 -10.27 -1.83 12.60
C ARG A 30 -8.85 -1.26 12.62
N TYR A 31 -8.69 0.06 12.63
CA TYR A 31 -7.37 0.69 12.70
C TYR A 31 -6.63 0.48 14.04
N THR A 32 -7.30 -0.03 15.08
CA THR A 32 -6.59 -0.48 16.30
C THR A 32 -5.78 -1.76 16.08
N LYS A 33 -6.13 -2.55 15.05
CA LYS A 33 -5.35 -3.70 14.59
C LYS A 33 -4.50 -3.27 13.39
N VAL A 34 -3.26 -2.89 13.65
CA VAL A 34 -2.31 -2.51 12.59
C VAL A 34 -1.86 -3.77 11.85
N LEU A 35 -2.33 -3.92 10.61
CA LEU A 35 -1.99 -5.04 9.72
C LEU A 35 -0.91 -4.61 8.72
N SER A 36 -0.07 -5.54 8.27
CA SER A 36 0.89 -5.26 7.19
C SER A 36 0.15 -5.04 5.87
N PRO A 37 0.43 -3.95 5.11
CA PRO A 37 -0.20 -3.72 3.82
C PRO A 37 0.33 -4.66 2.72
N ILE A 38 1.52 -5.23 2.91
CA ILE A 38 2.18 -6.11 1.94
C ILE A 38 2.75 -7.35 2.62
N SER A 39 2.84 -8.45 1.86
CA SER A 39 3.61 -9.63 2.26
C SER A 39 5.10 -9.35 2.08
N GLY A 40 5.90 -9.71 3.08
CA GLY A 40 7.34 -9.46 3.03
C GLY A 40 8.02 -9.78 4.35
N ARG A 41 9.25 -9.31 4.50
CA ARG A 41 10.01 -9.42 5.74
C ARG A 41 9.84 -8.12 6.54
N ILE A 42 9.44 -8.26 7.81
CA ILE A 42 9.37 -7.15 8.74
C ILE A 42 10.78 -6.76 9.24
N GLY A 43 11.06 -5.45 9.28
CA GLY A 43 12.24 -4.88 9.91
C GLY A 43 12.11 -4.76 11.42
N ARG A 44 13.01 -4.02 12.06
CA ARG A 44 12.90 -3.73 13.51
C ARG A 44 11.74 -2.77 13.75
N SER A 45 10.99 -2.98 14.83
CA SER A 45 10.00 -2.01 15.28
C SER A 45 10.72 -0.73 15.74
N ALA A 46 10.35 0.40 15.17
CA ALA A 46 10.84 1.73 15.56
C ALA A 46 10.09 2.28 16.78
N VAL A 47 9.02 1.59 17.19
CA VAL A 47 8.15 1.97 18.32
C VAL A 47 8.09 0.81 19.31
N THR A 48 8.19 1.11 20.60
CA THR A 48 8.09 0.12 21.67
C THR A 48 6.66 -0.03 22.16
N GLU A 49 6.36 -1.14 22.82
CA GLU A 49 5.07 -1.33 23.48
C GLU A 49 4.80 -0.20 24.49
N GLY A 50 3.57 0.32 24.50
CA GLY A 50 3.16 1.43 25.37
C GLY A 50 3.49 2.84 24.85
N ALA A 51 4.15 2.98 23.70
CA ALA A 51 4.35 4.29 23.09
C ALA A 51 3.05 4.84 22.47
N LEU A 52 2.80 6.14 22.65
CA LEU A 52 1.68 6.84 22.03
C LEU A 52 1.98 7.08 20.55
N VAL A 53 1.05 6.66 19.69
CA VAL A 53 1.12 6.91 18.25
C VAL A 53 0.01 7.84 17.81
N THR A 54 0.33 8.75 16.90
CA THR A 54 -0.61 9.74 16.36
C THR A 54 -0.93 9.40 14.91
N ASN A 55 -2.20 9.53 14.53
CA ASN A 55 -2.60 9.35 13.14
C ASN A 55 -1.85 10.35 12.23
N GLY A 56 -1.22 9.84 11.17
CA GLY A 56 -0.44 10.67 10.23
C GLY A 56 0.93 11.13 10.73
N GLN A 57 1.49 10.53 11.78
CA GLN A 57 2.86 10.83 12.21
C GLN A 57 3.88 10.56 11.10
N ALA A 58 4.92 11.40 11.00
CA ALA A 58 5.96 11.27 9.97
C ALA A 58 6.78 9.98 10.10
N ASN A 59 6.90 9.44 11.32
CA ASN A 59 7.76 8.29 11.60
C ASN A 59 6.96 6.98 11.51
N ALA A 60 7.36 6.09 10.60
CA ALA A 60 6.78 4.77 10.47
C ALA A 60 7.05 3.91 11.72
N MET A 61 6.08 3.07 12.10
CA MET A 61 6.20 2.18 13.27
C MET A 61 7.09 0.96 12.99
N ALA A 62 6.95 0.37 11.80
CA ALA A 62 7.79 -0.70 11.30
C ALA A 62 7.82 -0.62 9.77
N THR A 63 8.90 -1.10 9.16
CA THR A 63 9.03 -1.18 7.71
C THR A 63 8.97 -2.64 7.30
N VAL A 64 8.06 -2.97 6.38
CA VAL A 64 8.01 -4.28 5.73
C VAL A 64 8.62 -4.13 4.34
N GLN A 65 9.61 -4.96 4.03
CA GLN A 65 10.28 -4.96 2.73
C GLN A 65 10.00 -6.29 2.03
N GLN A 66 9.58 -6.22 0.77
CA GLN A 66 9.46 -7.39 -0.09
C GLN A 66 10.85 -7.70 -0.67
N LEU A 67 11.39 -8.86 -0.31
CA LEU A 67 12.72 -9.30 -0.73
C LEU A 67 12.70 -10.23 -1.95
N ASP A 68 11.53 -10.48 -2.53
CA ASP A 68 11.37 -11.27 -3.75
C ASP A 68 10.19 -10.71 -4.55
N PRO A 69 10.40 -10.20 -5.79
CA PRO A 69 11.68 -10.05 -6.49
C PRO A 69 12.52 -8.87 -5.97
N ILE A 70 13.85 -8.95 -6.14
CA ILE A 70 14.79 -7.86 -5.80
C ILE A 70 15.06 -7.01 -7.04
N TYR A 71 15.00 -5.68 -6.87
CA TYR A 71 15.42 -4.72 -7.89
C TYR A 71 16.88 -4.31 -7.68
N VAL A 72 17.60 -4.14 -8.80
CA VAL A 72 18.97 -3.61 -8.82
C VAL A 72 18.98 -2.36 -9.69
N ASP A 73 19.20 -1.19 -9.08
CA ASP A 73 19.29 0.07 -9.80
C ASP A 73 20.69 0.21 -10.44
N VAL A 74 20.74 0.21 -11.77
CA VAL A 74 21.98 0.31 -12.55
C VAL A 74 22.03 1.66 -13.26
N THR A 75 22.93 2.54 -12.82
CA THR A 75 23.17 3.84 -13.49
C THR A 75 24.15 3.66 -14.64
N GLN A 76 23.67 3.72 -15.90
CA GLN A 76 24.52 3.68 -17.09
C GLN A 76 24.41 4.97 -17.92
N PRO A 77 25.51 5.40 -18.57
CA PRO A 77 25.45 6.46 -19.57
C PRO A 77 24.46 6.12 -20.68
N SER A 78 23.77 7.13 -21.21
CA SER A 78 22.77 6.96 -22.29
C SER A 78 23.35 6.26 -23.54
N THR A 79 24.63 6.48 -23.84
CA THR A 79 25.36 5.80 -24.92
C THR A 79 25.56 4.31 -24.66
N ALA A 80 25.82 3.92 -23.41
CA ALA A 80 25.96 2.54 -22.98
C ALA A 80 24.60 1.82 -22.99
N LEU A 81 23.53 2.49 -22.57
CA LEU A 81 22.17 1.94 -22.64
C LEU A 81 21.72 1.71 -24.09
N LEU A 82 22.07 2.61 -25.01
CA LEU A 82 21.79 2.43 -26.44
C LEU A 82 22.57 1.26 -27.04
N ARG A 83 23.84 1.07 -26.63
CA ARG A 83 24.64 -0.10 -27.01
C ARG A 83 24.03 -1.39 -26.47
N LEU A 84 23.66 -1.41 -25.19
CA LEU A 84 23.02 -2.57 -24.54
C LEU A 84 21.70 -2.95 -25.23
N ARG A 85 20.88 -1.96 -25.61
CA ARG A 85 19.64 -2.19 -26.37
C ARG A 85 19.91 -2.81 -27.75
N ARG A 86 21.00 -2.42 -28.43
CA ARG A 86 21.40 -3.02 -29.71
C ARG A 86 21.90 -4.46 -29.53
N GLU A 87 22.72 -4.71 -28.51
CA GLU A 87 23.25 -6.05 -28.17
C GLU A 87 22.12 -7.03 -27.75
N LEU A 88 21.10 -6.52 -27.05
CA LEU A 88 19.88 -7.27 -26.72
C LEU A 88 18.98 -7.53 -27.94
N ALA A 89 19.00 -6.65 -28.93
CA ALA A 89 18.28 -6.85 -30.20
C ALA A 89 19.01 -7.82 -31.14
N SER A 90 20.34 -7.88 -31.06
CA SER A 90 21.17 -8.80 -31.85
C SER A 90 21.32 -10.20 -31.22
N GLY A 91 20.63 -10.49 -30.11
CA GLY A 91 20.53 -11.83 -29.53
C GLY A 91 21.75 -12.30 -28.73
N GLN A 92 22.69 -11.41 -28.41
CA GLN A 92 23.86 -11.76 -27.58
C GLN A 92 23.55 -11.77 -26.07
N LEU A 93 22.37 -11.31 -25.66
CA LEU A 93 21.92 -11.26 -24.26
C LEU A 93 20.55 -11.96 -24.12
N GLU A 94 20.44 -12.86 -23.14
CA GLU A 94 19.21 -13.58 -22.83
C GLU A 94 18.23 -12.66 -22.09
N ARG A 95 17.07 -12.37 -22.69
CA ARG A 95 16.02 -11.53 -22.09
C ARG A 95 15.33 -12.31 -20.96
N ALA A 96 15.37 -11.79 -19.74
CA ALA A 96 14.59 -12.33 -18.61
C ALA A 96 13.23 -11.60 -18.41
N GLY A 97 12.91 -10.63 -19.27
CA GLY A 97 11.66 -9.86 -19.27
C GLY A 97 11.81 -8.53 -20.02
N ASP A 98 10.75 -7.72 -20.05
CA ASP A 98 10.72 -6.45 -20.81
C ASP A 98 11.76 -5.41 -20.35
N ASN A 99 12.29 -5.54 -19.13
CA ASN A 99 13.37 -4.71 -18.57
C ASN A 99 14.26 -5.47 -17.55
N ALA A 100 14.42 -6.79 -17.68
CA ALA A 100 15.20 -7.60 -16.73
C ALA A 100 16.26 -8.44 -17.46
N ALA A 101 17.50 -8.38 -16.96
CA ALA A 101 18.57 -9.30 -17.31
C ALA A 101 18.79 -10.24 -16.13
N LYS A 102 18.85 -11.55 -16.40
CA LYS A 102 19.07 -12.57 -15.36
C LYS A 102 20.50 -12.46 -14.84
N VAL A 103 20.66 -12.19 -13.56
CA VAL A 103 21.95 -12.31 -12.87
C VAL A 103 22.02 -13.74 -12.32
N SER A 104 22.94 -14.55 -12.84
CA SER A 104 23.27 -15.89 -12.33
C SER A 104 24.52 -15.84 -11.46
#